data_AF-A0A2S1WVV8-F1
#
_entry.id   AF-A0A2S1WVV8-F1
#
_cell.length_a   1.000
_cell.length_b   1.000
_cell.length_c   1.000
_cell.angle_alpha   90.00
_cell.angle_beta   90.00
_cell.angle_gamma   90.00
#
_symmetry.space_group_name_H-M   'P 1'
#
loop_
_entity.id
_entity.type
_entity.pdbx_description
1 polymer ?
#
loop_
_entity_poly.entity_id
_entity_poly.type
_entity_poly.pdbx_seq_one_letter_code
_entity_poly.pdbx_strand_id
1 'polypeptide(L)'
;RQGNGFGHEEALIHLVSWLRQHQKRRKLIAVGHRVVHGGEAFSGPILVNDSVIRRLEALVPLAPLHQPHNLVPIRIVRRRMP
;
A
#
# COMPACT_ATOMS: atom_id res chain seq x y z
N ARG A 1 7.50 -19.87 -13.55
CA ARG A 1 6.04 -20.18 -13.61
C ARG A 1 5.30 -18.84 -13.62
N GLN A 2 4.84 -18.38 -14.77
CA GLN A 2 4.06 -17.14 -14.88
C GLN A 2 2.61 -17.49 -14.53
N GLY A 3 2.16 -17.04 -13.35
CA GLY A 3 0.77 -17.18 -12.92
C GLY A 3 -0.10 -16.19 -13.69
N ASN A 4 -1.11 -16.70 -14.38
CA ASN A 4 -2.06 -15.94 -15.20
C ASN A 4 -3.13 -15.24 -14.31
N GLY A 5 -2.70 -14.58 -13.22
CA GLY A 5 -3.57 -13.97 -12.22
C GLY A 5 -3.27 -12.48 -12.07
N PHE A 6 -4.32 -11.66 -12.03
CA PHE A 6 -4.30 -10.20 -11.83
C PHE A 6 -3.15 -9.73 -10.92
N GLY A 7 -2.34 -8.79 -11.39
CA GLY A 7 -1.29 -8.19 -10.57
C GLY A 7 -1.87 -7.44 -9.38
N HIS A 8 -1.02 -7.14 -8.39
CA HIS A 8 -1.42 -6.39 -7.19
C HIS A 8 -2.08 -5.05 -7.53
N GLU A 9 -1.67 -4.43 -8.64
CA GLU A 9 -2.24 -3.17 -9.13
C GLU A 9 -3.66 -3.35 -9.66
N GLU A 10 -3.88 -4.33 -10.53
CA GLU A 10 -5.18 -4.61 -11.13
C GLU A 10 -6.21 -5.03 -10.07
N ALA A 11 -5.81 -5.88 -9.13
CA ALA A 11 -6.67 -6.30 -8.03
C ALA A 11 -7.10 -5.10 -7.16
N LEU A 12 -6.15 -4.21 -6.83
CA LEU A 12 -6.44 -3.02 -6.04
C LEU A 12 -7.38 -2.05 -6.77
N ILE A 13 -7.14 -1.81 -8.07
CA ILE A 13 -7.99 -0.94 -8.89
C ILE A 13 -9.40 -1.53 -9.02
N HIS A 14 -9.52 -2.84 -9.23
CA HIS A 14 -10.81 -3.53 -9.26
C HIS A 14 -11.58 -3.35 -7.94
N LEU A 15 -10.92 -3.57 -6.80
CA LEU A 15 -11.52 -3.41 -5.47
C LEU A 15 -12.04 -1.99 -5.24
N VAL A 16 -11.24 -0.97 -5.55
CA VAL A 16 -11.66 0.42 -5.36
C VAL A 16 -12.81 0.79 -6.31
N SER A 17 -12.78 0.29 -7.54
CA SER A 17 -13.88 0.51 -8.50
C SER A 17 -15.17 -0.14 -8.00
N TRP A 18 -15.08 -1.37 -7.50
CA TRP A 18 -16.21 -2.08 -6.90
C TRP A 18 -16.77 -1.33 -5.69
N LEU A 19 -15.92 -0.86 -4.77
CA LEU A 19 -16.33 -0.08 -3.60
C LEU A 19 -17.08 1.20 -4.00
N ARG A 20 -16.57 1.95 -4.99
CA ARG A 20 -17.22 3.17 -5.49
C ARG A 20 -18.60 2.89 -6.09
N GLN A 21 -18.77 1.75 -6.76
CA GLN A 21 -20.05 1.36 -7.37
C GLN A 21 -21.09 0.95 -6.32
N HIS A 22 -20.66 0.27 -5.24
CA HIS A 22 -21.56 -0.36 -4.27
C HIS A 22 -21.75 0.46 -2.97
N GLN A 23 -20.92 1.46 -2.71
CA GLN A 23 -21.00 2.30 -1.52
C GLN A 23 -21.27 3.77 -1.87
N LYS A 24 -22.27 4.04 -2.72
CA LYS A 24 -22.57 5.39 -3.25
C LYS A 24 -22.78 6.49 -2.19
N ARG A 25 -23.17 6.11 -0.96
CA ARG A 25 -23.36 7.04 0.18
C ARG A 25 -22.12 7.24 1.04
N ARG A 26 -21.01 6.55 0.76
CA ARG A 26 -19.76 6.64 1.52
C ARG A 26 -18.61 6.92 0.56
N LYS A 27 -17.85 7.98 0.82
CA LYS A 27 -16.65 8.30 0.05
C LYS A 27 -15.45 7.58 0.66
N LEU A 28 -14.62 6.96 -0.17
CA LEU A 28 -13.30 6.50 0.26
C LEU A 28 -12.44 7.75 0.56
N ILE A 29 -12.13 7.96 1.84
CA ILE A 29 -11.37 9.13 2.31
C ILE A 29 -9.94 8.81 2.75
N ALA A 30 -9.62 7.54 3.01
CA ALA A 30 -8.30 7.10 3.44
C ALA A 30 -8.08 5.60 3.16
N VAL A 31 -6.82 5.20 3.09
CA VAL A 31 -6.38 3.80 3.00
C VAL A 31 -5.32 3.55 4.07
N GLY A 32 -5.55 2.55 4.92
CA GLY A 32 -4.56 2.08 5.90
C GLY A 32 -3.73 0.94 5.31
N HIS A 33 -2.40 1.06 5.36
CA HIS A 33 -1.49 0.00 4.93
C HIS A 33 -0.78 -0.60 6.13
N ARG A 34 -0.85 -1.93 6.27
CA ARG A 34 -0.07 -2.65 7.29
C ARG A 34 1.31 -2.96 6.75
N VAL A 35 2.33 -2.50 7.46
CA VAL A 35 3.75 -2.72 7.15
C VAL A 35 4.37 -3.55 8.26
N VAL A 36 5.19 -4.55 7.92
CA VAL A 36 5.72 -5.50 8.91
C VAL A 36 6.72 -4.86 9.87
N HIS A 37 7.66 -4.06 9.37
CA HIS A 37 8.71 -3.47 10.20
C HIS A 37 8.82 -1.95 10.01
N GLY A 38 8.65 -1.21 11.10
CA GLY A 38 8.83 0.25 11.16
C GLY A 38 10.22 0.70 11.64
N GLY A 39 11.05 -0.26 12.10
CA GLY A 39 12.31 0.08 12.76
C GLY A 39 12.08 0.89 14.02
N GLU A 40 13.11 1.57 14.49
CA GLU A 40 13.00 2.49 15.64
C GLU A 40 12.29 3.80 15.28
N ALA A 41 12.20 4.08 13.98
CA ALA A 41 11.66 5.31 13.42
C ALA A 41 10.14 5.49 13.57
N PHE A 42 9.41 4.39 13.65
CA PHE A 42 7.95 4.37 13.55
C PHE A 42 7.35 3.49 14.66
N SER A 43 6.86 4.13 15.72
CA SER A 43 6.23 3.47 16.88
C SER A 43 4.70 3.45 16.82
N GLY A 44 4.09 4.02 15.79
CA GLY A 44 2.63 4.08 15.61
C GLY A 44 2.20 4.45 14.19
N PRO A 45 0.89 4.54 13.93
CA PRO A 45 0.36 4.93 12.62
C PRO A 45 0.79 6.34 12.23
N ILE A 46 1.14 6.53 10.97
CA ILE A 46 1.60 7.80 10.41
C ILE A 46 0.99 8.06 9.04
N LEU A 47 0.87 9.34 8.67
CA LEU A 47 0.53 9.72 7.30
C LEU A 47 1.71 9.43 6.37
N VAL A 48 1.43 8.73 5.28
CA VAL A 48 2.45 8.32 4.31
C VAL A 48 2.76 9.46 3.34
N ASN A 49 4.03 9.81 3.23
CA ASN A 49 4.59 10.71 2.21
C ASN A 49 5.86 10.09 1.60
N ASP A 50 6.52 10.81 0.68
CA ASP A 50 7.73 10.29 0.01
C ASP A 50 8.89 10.03 0.99
N SER A 51 9.04 10.84 2.03
CA SER A 51 10.06 10.64 3.06
C SER A 51 9.82 9.34 3.84
N VAL A 52 8.56 9.09 4.21
CA VAL A 52 8.14 7.86 4.89
C VAL A 52 8.44 6.63 4.02
N ILE A 53 8.09 6.67 2.73
CA ILE A 53 8.35 5.56 1.81
C ILE A 53 9.86 5.27 1.71
N ARG A 54 10.71 6.29 1.53
CA ARG A 54 12.17 6.11 1.50
C ARG A 54 12.72 5.52 2.79
N ARG A 55 12.23 5.97 3.95
CA ARG A 55 12.64 5.41 5.25
C ARG A 55 12.23 3.95 5.38
N LEU A 56 11.02 3.59 4.94
CA LEU A 56 10.57 2.19 4.96
C LEU A 56 11.33 1.31 3.96
N GLU A 57 11.75 1.85 2.80
CA GLU A 57 12.61 1.15 1.84
C GLU A 57 13.99 0.82 2.43
N ALA A 58 14.58 1.74 3.19
CA ALA A 58 15.85 1.50 3.86
C ALA A 58 15.78 0.36 4.90
N LEU A 59 14.58 -0.03 5.33
CA LEU A 59 14.35 -1.15 6.26
C LEU A 59 14.12 -2.49 5.54
N VAL A 60 14.23 -2.57 4.21
CA VAL A 60 14.13 -3.83 3.47
C VAL A 60 15.05 -4.93 4.01
N PRO A 61 16.30 -4.66 4.44
CA PRO A 61 17.16 -5.69 5.05
C PRO A 61 16.56 -6.36 6.30
N LEU A 62 15.68 -5.68 7.05
CA LEU A 62 15.05 -6.23 8.25
C LEU A 62 13.88 -7.19 7.92
N ALA A 63 13.27 -7.04 6.74
CA ALA A 63 12.14 -7.87 6.32
C ALA A 63 12.14 -8.05 4.78
N PRO A 64 13.16 -8.70 4.20
CA PRO A 64 13.40 -8.71 2.76
C PRO A 64 12.26 -9.36 1.95
N LEU A 65 11.57 -10.34 2.54
CA LEU A 65 10.45 -11.04 1.91
C LEU A 65 9.09 -10.34 2.11
N HIS A 66 9.02 -9.26 2.88
CA HIS A 66 7.75 -8.62 3.23
C HIS A 66 7.73 -7.14 2.88
N GLN A 67 8.79 -6.39 3.23
CA GLN A 67 8.84 -4.95 3.10
C GLN A 67 8.62 -4.49 1.65
N PRO A 68 9.28 -5.07 0.62
CA PRO A 68 9.01 -4.67 -0.76
C PRO A 68 7.54 -4.87 -1.17
N HIS A 69 6.94 -5.98 -0.75
CA HIS A 69 5.54 -6.30 -1.04
C HIS A 69 4.55 -5.38 -0.29
N ASN A 70 4.91 -4.89 0.91
CA ASN A 70 4.09 -3.90 1.61
C ASN A 70 4.14 -2.52 0.93
N LEU A 71 5.28 -2.15 0.33
CA LEU A 71 5.48 -0.84 -0.30
C LEU A 71 4.83 -0.72 -1.68
N VAL A 72 4.72 -1.81 -2.45
CA VAL A 72 4.08 -1.84 -3.77
C VAL A 72 2.66 -1.23 -3.76
N PRO A 73 1.69 -1.70 -2.95
CA PRO A 73 0.35 -1.15 -2.94
C PRO A 73 0.29 0.30 -2.45
N ILE A 74 1.18 0.70 -1.52
CA ILE A 74 1.30 2.09 -1.06
C ILE A 74 1.63 3.02 -2.24
N ARG A 75 2.62 2.64 -3.06
CA ARG A 75 3.02 3.41 -4.24
C ARG A 75 1.92 3.44 -5.31
N ILE A 76 1.22 2.32 -5.53
CA ILE A 76 0.12 2.25 -6.49
C ILE A 76 -1.02 3.17 -6.09
N VAL A 77 -1.48 3.11 -4.84
CA VAL A 77 -2.55 3.97 -4.33
C VAL A 77 -2.18 5.44 -4.51
N ARG A 78 -0.97 5.84 -4.09
CA ARG A 78 -0.51 7.23 -4.22
C ARG A 78 -0.44 7.72 -5.67
N ARG A 79 -0.08 6.84 -6.62
CA ARG A 79 -0.03 7.19 -8.05
C ARG A 79 -1.42 7.28 -8.68
N ARG A 80 -2.34 6.40 -8.29
CA ARG A 80 -3.66 6.24 -8.95
C ARG A 80 -4.77 7.04 -8.27
N MET A 81 -4.59 7.42 -7.01
CA MET A 81 -5.61 8.04 -6.14
C MET A 81 -4.97 9.15 -5.30
N PRO A 82 -4.55 10.26 -5.95
CA PRO A 82 -4.01 11.42 -5.24
C PRO A 82 -5.07 12.09 -4.35
#